data_AF-A0A962V3Q6-F1
#
_entry.id   AF-A0A962V3Q6-F1
#
_cell.length_a   1.000
_cell.length_b   1.000
_cell.length_c   1.000
_cell.angle_alpha   90.00
_cell.angle_beta   90.00
_cell.angle_gamma   90.00
#
_symmetry.space_group_name_H-M   'P 1'
#
loop_
_entity.id
_entity.type
_entity.pdbx_description
1 polymer ?
#
loop_
_entity_poly.entity_id
_entity_poly.type
_entity_poly.pdbx_seq_one_letter_code
_entity_poly.pdbx_strand_id
1 'polypeptide(L)'
;MTEPKAINLALQGGGAHGAFTWGVLDRLLTDQRIRIEGISGTSAGAMNAAVLADGMRKGGPEQARQSLHDFWRAVSNSARFSPLQRTALDALLSNWNLDHSPGYVGFDLLTRLTSPYDLNPLNINPLRDLVAELIDFDSARRCDQVKLFISATNVHTGRVRVFRQTEITADVLMASACLPLVFQAVEIDNVPYWDGGYTGNPALFPLFYECTSNDIVIVQINPQKINYTPRSAREILNRLNEITFNASIQRELRSIEFVDRLLEQHRLDPEHYSK
;
A
#
# COMPACT_ATOMS: atom_id res chain seq x y z
N MET A 1 33.29 11.08 -4.42
CA MET A 1 31.94 10.58 -4.79
C MET A 1 30.94 11.56 -4.22
N THR A 2 29.98 12.02 -5.02
CA THR A 2 28.91 12.93 -4.54
C THR A 2 28.04 12.23 -3.52
N GLU A 3 27.61 12.95 -2.48
CA GLU A 3 26.70 12.41 -1.46
C GLU A 3 25.39 11.93 -2.12
N PRO A 4 24.85 10.76 -1.73
CA PRO A 4 23.60 10.25 -2.30
C PRO A 4 22.44 11.20 -2.00
N LYS A 5 21.59 11.45 -3.00
CA LYS A 5 20.41 12.28 -2.87
C LYS A 5 19.38 11.55 -1.99
N ALA A 6 18.99 12.18 -0.88
CA ALA A 6 17.89 11.69 -0.06
C ALA A 6 16.56 11.89 -0.80
N ILE A 7 15.67 10.90 -0.75
CA ILE A 7 14.29 10.98 -1.25
C ILE A 7 13.33 10.32 -0.25
N ASN A 8 12.08 10.74 -0.27
CA ASN A 8 10.98 10.03 0.37
C ASN A 8 10.19 9.22 -0.66
N LEU A 9 9.63 8.10 -0.24
CA LEU A 9 8.78 7.26 -1.09
C LEU A 9 7.34 7.27 -0.58
N ALA A 10 6.40 7.44 -1.51
CA ALA A 10 5.00 7.27 -1.23
C ALA A 10 4.48 6.07 -2.04
N LEU A 11 4.19 4.96 -1.37
CA LEU A 11 3.85 3.67 -1.96
C LEU A 11 2.34 3.45 -1.92
N GLN A 12 1.70 3.56 -3.08
CA GLN A 12 0.26 3.36 -3.21
C GLN A 12 -0.14 1.90 -2.98
N GLY A 13 -1.29 1.69 -2.36
CA GLY A 13 -1.99 0.42 -2.27
C GLY A 13 -2.72 0.05 -3.56
N GLY A 14 -2.80 -1.25 -3.85
CA GLY A 14 -3.42 -1.76 -5.07
C GLY A 14 -3.49 -3.29 -5.15
N GLY A 15 -3.52 -3.96 -3.99
CA GLY A 15 -3.53 -5.42 -3.90
C GLY A 15 -2.33 -6.06 -4.61
N ALA A 16 -2.59 -7.01 -5.51
CA ALA A 16 -1.55 -7.74 -6.24
C ALA A 16 -0.64 -6.84 -7.11
N HIS A 17 -1.11 -5.65 -7.52
CA HIS A 17 -0.27 -4.68 -8.23
C HIS A 17 0.91 -4.15 -7.37
N GLY A 18 0.91 -4.40 -6.06
CA GLY A 18 2.05 -4.12 -5.20
C GLY A 18 3.36 -4.81 -5.63
N ALA A 19 3.28 -5.88 -6.44
CA ALA A 19 4.46 -6.51 -7.03
C ALA A 19 5.22 -5.56 -7.98
N PHE A 20 4.52 -4.63 -8.65
CA PHE A 20 5.17 -3.58 -9.45
C PHE A 20 5.94 -2.61 -8.55
N THR A 21 5.39 -2.30 -7.37
CA THR A 21 6.10 -1.49 -6.36
C THR A 21 7.38 -2.19 -5.90
N TRP A 22 7.35 -3.50 -5.68
CA TRP A 22 8.57 -4.26 -5.40
C TRP A 22 9.63 -4.10 -6.50
N GLY A 23 9.27 -4.23 -7.78
CA GLY A 23 10.23 -4.00 -8.87
C GLY A 23 10.86 -2.60 -8.87
N VAL A 24 10.08 -1.57 -8.52
CA VAL A 24 10.60 -0.20 -8.35
C VAL A 24 11.58 -0.12 -7.17
N LEU A 25 11.22 -0.69 -6.01
CA LEU A 25 12.07 -0.71 -4.83
C LEU A 25 13.37 -1.48 -5.09
N ASP A 26 13.30 -2.63 -5.76
CA ASP A 26 14.46 -3.43 -6.12
C ASP A 26 15.45 -2.61 -6.95
N ARG A 27 14.96 -1.86 -7.94
CA ARG A 27 15.80 -0.98 -8.76
C ARG A 27 16.37 0.19 -7.96
N LEU A 28 15.57 0.86 -7.12
CA LEU A 28 16.04 1.98 -6.32
C LEU A 28 17.13 1.57 -5.32
N LEU A 29 16.99 0.40 -4.69
CA LEU A 29 17.98 -0.12 -3.73
C LEU A 29 19.35 -0.43 -4.35
N THR A 30 19.42 -0.61 -5.68
CA THR A 30 20.70 -0.77 -6.40
C THR A 30 21.34 0.56 -6.81
N ASP A 31 20.62 1.67 -6.73
CA ASP A 31 21.11 2.96 -7.18
C ASP A 31 21.83 3.71 -6.05
N GLN A 32 23.16 3.63 -6.03
CA GLN A 32 24.01 4.27 -5.01
C GLN A 32 23.92 5.82 -5.01
N ARG A 33 23.24 6.43 -5.98
CA ARG A 33 23.02 7.88 -6.03
C ARG A 33 21.81 8.29 -5.19
N ILE A 34 21.01 7.34 -4.72
CA ILE A 34 19.73 7.57 -4.03
C ILE A 34 19.79 6.94 -2.64
N ARG A 35 19.32 7.69 -1.64
CA ARG A 35 19.06 7.18 -0.29
C ARG A 35 17.61 7.42 0.05
N ILE A 36 16.93 6.39 0.56
CA ILE A 36 15.54 6.52 1.01
C ILE A 36 15.55 7.02 2.46
N GLU A 37 14.91 8.16 2.75
CA GLU A 37 14.78 8.69 4.11
C GLU A 37 13.49 8.19 4.78
N GLY A 38 12.35 8.35 4.12
CA GLY A 38 11.04 7.97 4.65
C GLY A 38 10.18 7.25 3.63
N ILE A 39 9.31 6.37 4.12
CA ILE A 39 8.34 5.64 3.32
C ILE A 39 6.95 5.77 3.93
N SER A 40 6.03 6.34 3.17
CA SER A 40 4.60 6.28 3.45
C SER A 40 3.96 5.16 2.63
N GLY A 41 3.32 4.22 3.29
CA GLY A 41 2.76 3.01 2.67
C GLY A 41 1.30 2.80 3.02
N THR A 42 0.57 2.18 2.08
CA THR A 42 -0.83 1.81 2.26
C THR A 42 -1.11 0.47 1.62
N SER A 43 -1.84 -0.43 2.32
CA SER A 43 -2.18 -1.75 1.81
C SER A 43 -0.94 -2.53 1.33
N ALA A 44 -0.88 -3.01 0.09
CA ALA A 44 0.31 -3.63 -0.48
C ALA A 44 1.58 -2.73 -0.44
N GLY A 45 1.43 -1.41 -0.50
CA GLY A 45 2.53 -0.46 -0.29
C GLY A 45 3.06 -0.47 1.15
N ALA A 46 2.19 -0.68 2.13
CA ALA A 46 2.57 -0.83 3.54
C ALA A 46 3.37 -2.11 3.79
N MET A 47 2.95 -3.22 3.15
CA MET A 47 3.68 -4.49 3.21
C MET A 47 5.10 -4.34 2.64
N ASN A 48 5.21 -3.75 1.45
CA ASN A 48 6.51 -3.46 0.84
C ASN A 48 7.39 -2.57 1.73
N ALA A 49 6.82 -1.53 2.34
CA ALA A 49 7.54 -0.62 3.24
C ALA A 49 8.10 -1.35 4.47
N ALA A 50 7.29 -2.19 5.12
CA ALA A 50 7.69 -2.95 6.30
C ALA A 50 8.77 -3.99 5.98
N VAL A 51 8.62 -4.75 4.89
CA VAL A 51 9.62 -5.74 4.44
C VAL A 51 10.94 -5.05 4.10
N LEU A 52 10.88 -3.91 3.41
CA LEU A 52 12.07 -3.13 3.09
C LEU A 52 12.77 -2.65 4.37
N ALA A 53 12.06 -2.06 5.32
CA ALA A 53 12.66 -1.55 6.55
C ALA A 53 13.29 -2.66 7.40
N ASP A 54 12.63 -3.82 7.51
CA ASP A 54 13.19 -5.00 8.18
C ASP A 54 14.51 -5.43 7.50
N GLY A 55 14.48 -5.64 6.18
CA GLY A 55 15.69 -6.06 5.46
C GLY A 55 16.81 -5.02 5.49
N MET A 56 16.48 -3.73 5.40
CA MET A 56 17.44 -2.63 5.56
C MET A 56 18.14 -2.71 6.92
N ARG A 57 17.37 -2.95 8.00
CA ARG A 57 17.93 -3.06 9.34
C ARG A 57 18.81 -4.30 9.50
N LYS A 58 18.41 -5.44 8.92
CA LYS A 58 19.13 -6.72 9.02
C LYS A 58 20.45 -6.74 8.25
N GLY A 59 20.49 -6.13 7.07
CA GLY A 59 21.66 -6.25 6.19
C GLY A 59 21.76 -5.22 5.08
N GLY A 60 21.08 -4.07 5.21
CA GLY A 60 21.15 -2.99 4.22
C GLY A 60 20.39 -3.28 2.92
N PRO A 61 20.72 -2.57 1.82
CA PRO A 61 19.97 -2.62 0.57
C PRO A 61 19.86 -4.01 -0.04
N GLU A 62 20.94 -4.80 -0.06
CA GLU A 62 20.95 -6.14 -0.62
C GLU A 62 20.01 -7.08 0.15
N GLN A 63 20.02 -7.01 1.49
CA GLN A 63 19.12 -7.81 2.32
C GLN A 63 17.66 -7.36 2.15
N ALA A 64 17.39 -6.05 2.03
CA ALA A 64 16.05 -5.54 1.74
C ALA A 64 15.51 -6.06 0.41
N ARG A 65 16.34 -6.09 -0.64
CA ARG A 65 15.96 -6.66 -1.95
C ARG A 65 15.62 -8.15 -1.84
N GLN A 66 16.45 -8.92 -1.15
CA GLN A 66 16.22 -10.34 -0.95
C GLN A 66 14.92 -10.59 -0.14
N SER A 67 14.69 -9.83 0.93
CA SER A 67 13.48 -9.93 1.74
C SER A 67 12.21 -9.59 0.93
N LEU A 68 12.25 -8.54 0.09
CA LEU A 68 11.14 -8.22 -0.81
C LEU A 68 10.88 -9.33 -1.83
N HIS A 69 11.94 -9.89 -2.40
CA HIS A 69 11.84 -11.03 -3.31
C HIS A 69 11.17 -12.24 -2.64
N ASP A 70 11.62 -12.60 -1.45
CA ASP A 70 11.11 -13.77 -0.74
C ASP A 70 9.65 -13.56 -0.31
N PHE A 71 9.30 -12.35 0.13
CA PHE A 71 7.92 -11.97 0.43
C PHE A 71 6.99 -12.17 -0.77
N TRP A 72 7.29 -11.55 -1.92
CA TRP A 72 6.43 -11.67 -3.10
C TRP A 72 6.41 -13.06 -3.70
N ARG A 73 7.52 -13.81 -3.56
CA ARG A 73 7.56 -15.23 -3.95
C ARG A 73 6.66 -16.07 -3.06
N ALA A 74 6.66 -15.84 -1.75
CA ALA A 74 5.78 -16.52 -0.81
C ALA A 74 4.31 -16.18 -1.06
N VAL A 75 3.96 -14.91 -1.28
CA VAL A 75 2.60 -14.47 -1.66
C VAL A 75 2.13 -15.15 -2.95
N SER A 76 3.00 -15.23 -3.96
CA SER A 76 2.71 -15.94 -5.21
C SER A 76 2.49 -17.44 -4.97
N ASN A 77 3.31 -18.06 -4.12
CA ASN A 77 3.17 -19.47 -3.76
C ASN A 77 1.86 -19.75 -3.01
N SER A 78 1.47 -18.92 -2.04
CA SER A 78 0.20 -19.08 -1.33
C SER A 78 -0.99 -18.90 -2.28
N ALA A 79 -0.91 -17.99 -3.24
CA ALA A 79 -1.95 -17.80 -4.24
C ALA A 79 -2.12 -19.01 -5.18
N ARG A 80 -1.07 -19.80 -5.44
CA ARG A 80 -1.14 -21.04 -6.25
C ARG A 80 -1.98 -22.15 -5.61
N PHE A 81 -2.25 -22.07 -4.32
CA PHE A 81 -3.10 -23.03 -3.61
C PHE A 81 -4.49 -22.47 -3.29
N SER A 82 -4.77 -21.22 -3.70
CA SER A 82 -6.10 -20.64 -3.57
C SER A 82 -7.08 -21.31 -4.55
N PRO A 83 -8.34 -21.56 -4.15
CA PRO A 83 -9.40 -22.01 -5.06
C PRO A 83 -9.80 -20.93 -6.10
N LEU A 84 -9.37 -19.68 -5.90
CA LEU A 84 -9.58 -18.57 -6.84
C LEU A 84 -8.43 -18.51 -7.86
N GLN A 85 -8.46 -19.40 -8.85
CA GLN A 85 -7.46 -19.46 -9.92
C GLN A 85 -8.02 -19.04 -11.27
N ARG A 86 -7.09 -18.78 -12.20
CA ARG A 86 -7.39 -18.64 -13.62
C ARG A 86 -8.00 -19.93 -14.14
N THR A 87 -8.92 -19.81 -15.09
CA THR A 87 -9.36 -20.99 -15.82
C THR A 87 -8.26 -21.44 -16.78
N ALA A 88 -8.25 -22.72 -17.16
CA ALA A 88 -7.30 -23.25 -18.14
C ALA A 88 -7.39 -22.52 -19.49
N LEU A 89 -8.57 -21.97 -19.82
CA LEU A 89 -8.81 -21.17 -21.02
C LEU A 89 -8.15 -19.77 -20.91
N ASP A 90 -8.25 -19.12 -19.74
CA ASP A 90 -7.60 -17.82 -19.48
C ASP A 90 -6.07 -17.93 -19.55
N ALA A 91 -5.52 -19.03 -19.03
CA ALA A 91 -4.09 -19.32 -19.11
C ALA A 91 -3.62 -19.53 -20.56
N LEU A 92 -4.42 -20.20 -21.39
CA LEU A 92 -4.13 -20.44 -22.81
C LEU A 92 -4.19 -19.15 -23.64
N LEU A 93 -5.12 -18.25 -23.32
CA LEU A 93 -5.30 -16.97 -24.01
C LEU A 93 -4.39 -15.85 -23.50
N SER A 94 -3.46 -16.15 -22.59
CA SER A 94 -2.62 -15.15 -21.90
C SER A 94 -3.45 -14.02 -21.26
N ASN A 95 -4.68 -14.31 -20.85
CA ASN A 95 -5.51 -13.37 -20.13
C ASN A 95 -5.12 -13.42 -18.65
N TRP A 96 -4.55 -12.34 -18.14
CA TRP A 96 -4.07 -12.28 -16.77
C TRP A 96 -5.19 -11.95 -15.77
N ASN A 97 -6.38 -11.58 -16.26
CA ASN A 97 -7.55 -11.22 -15.46
C ASN A 97 -8.37 -12.45 -15.01
N LEU A 98 -8.87 -12.42 -13.78
CA LEU A 98 -9.77 -13.45 -13.21
C LEU A 98 -11.26 -13.18 -13.48
N ASP A 99 -11.52 -12.11 -14.22
CA ASP A 99 -12.79 -11.46 -14.54
C ASP A 99 -13.92 -12.37 -15.04
N HIS A 100 -13.56 -13.48 -15.68
CA HIS A 100 -14.51 -14.44 -16.26
C HIS A 100 -14.44 -15.82 -15.57
N SER A 101 -13.60 -15.99 -14.55
CA SER A 101 -13.50 -17.26 -13.82
C SER A 101 -14.79 -17.51 -13.04
N PRO A 102 -15.52 -18.62 -13.28
CA PRO A 102 -16.76 -18.91 -12.58
C PRO A 102 -16.61 -18.97 -11.07
N GLY A 103 -15.46 -19.45 -10.58
CA GLY A 103 -15.15 -19.47 -9.15
C GLY A 103 -14.98 -18.07 -8.55
N TYR A 104 -14.33 -17.16 -9.30
CA TYR A 104 -14.17 -15.76 -8.88
C TYR A 104 -15.51 -15.02 -8.87
N VAL A 105 -16.35 -15.21 -9.90
CA VAL A 105 -17.69 -14.61 -9.97
C VAL A 105 -18.59 -15.11 -8.84
N GLY A 106 -18.58 -16.42 -8.57
CA GLY A 106 -19.34 -17.00 -7.45
C GLY A 106 -18.90 -16.43 -6.10
N PHE A 107 -17.59 -16.30 -5.89
CA PHE A 107 -17.04 -15.70 -4.67
C PHE A 107 -17.37 -14.21 -4.54
N ASP A 108 -17.24 -13.42 -5.62
CA ASP A 108 -17.60 -12.00 -5.64
C ASP A 108 -19.09 -11.76 -5.35
N LEU A 109 -19.98 -12.62 -5.83
CA LEU A 109 -21.41 -12.55 -5.47
C LEU A 109 -21.64 -12.90 -4.00
N LEU A 110 -20.98 -13.94 -3.49
CA LEU A 110 -21.14 -14.38 -2.12
C LEU A 110 -20.71 -13.30 -1.11
N THR A 111 -19.54 -12.69 -1.29
CA THR A 111 -18.99 -11.65 -0.40
C THR A 111 -19.81 -10.36 -0.37
N ARG A 112 -20.74 -10.18 -1.31
CA ARG A 112 -21.68 -9.04 -1.34
C ARG A 112 -23.00 -9.33 -0.66
N LEU A 113 -23.37 -10.60 -0.59
CA LEU A 113 -24.61 -11.05 0.04
C LEU A 113 -24.41 -11.42 1.51
N THR A 114 -23.17 -11.66 1.91
CA THR A 114 -22.83 -12.18 3.24
C THR A 114 -21.66 -11.40 3.82
N SER A 115 -21.62 -11.31 5.16
CA SER A 115 -20.60 -10.57 5.89
C SER A 115 -19.36 -11.44 6.10
N PRO A 116 -18.12 -10.89 6.12
CA PRO A 116 -16.94 -11.66 6.50
C PRO A 116 -17.02 -12.21 7.94
N TYR A 117 -17.84 -11.59 8.80
CA TYR A 117 -18.13 -12.06 10.16
C TYR A 117 -18.98 -13.34 10.16
N ASP A 118 -19.80 -13.56 9.14
CA ASP A 118 -20.63 -14.76 8.98
C ASP A 118 -19.87 -15.87 8.25
N LEU A 119 -19.12 -15.51 7.20
CA LEU A 119 -18.39 -16.47 6.35
C LEU A 119 -17.13 -17.03 7.01
N ASN A 120 -16.45 -16.23 7.83
CA ASN A 120 -15.18 -16.59 8.44
C ASN A 120 -15.20 -16.25 9.94
N PRO A 121 -16.04 -16.91 10.76
CA PRO A 121 -16.17 -16.60 12.18
C PRO A 121 -14.89 -16.85 12.98
N LEU A 122 -14.00 -17.72 12.47
CA LEU A 122 -12.69 -18.01 13.06
C LEU A 122 -11.61 -16.99 12.66
N ASN A 123 -11.93 -16.02 11.81
CA ASN A 123 -11.04 -14.97 11.30
C ASN A 123 -9.68 -15.50 10.78
N ILE A 124 -9.70 -16.63 10.08
CA ILE A 124 -8.48 -17.22 9.50
C ILE A 124 -8.00 -16.33 8.35
N ASN A 125 -6.74 -15.89 8.41
CA ASN A 125 -6.13 -15.03 7.40
C ASN A 125 -4.72 -15.50 7.02
N PRO A 126 -4.56 -16.26 5.92
CA PRO A 126 -3.25 -16.76 5.49
C PRO A 126 -2.21 -15.67 5.23
N LEU A 127 -2.65 -14.47 4.84
CA LEU A 127 -1.74 -13.33 4.65
C LEU A 127 -1.16 -12.88 5.99
N ARG A 128 -1.95 -12.92 7.07
CA ARG A 128 -1.47 -12.55 8.41
C ARG A 128 -0.35 -13.49 8.87
N ASP A 129 -0.52 -14.79 8.66
CA ASP A 129 0.48 -15.79 9.04
C ASP A 129 1.77 -15.58 8.23
N LEU A 130 1.65 -15.38 6.92
CA LEU A 130 2.79 -15.10 6.05
C LEU A 130 3.52 -13.80 6.42
N VAL A 131 2.78 -12.74 6.76
CA VAL A 131 3.32 -11.47 7.24
C VAL A 131 4.05 -11.65 8.57
N ALA A 132 3.48 -12.42 9.50
CA ALA A 132 4.10 -12.70 10.80
C ALA A 132 5.36 -13.57 10.69
N GLU A 133 5.41 -14.48 9.71
CA GLU A 133 6.56 -15.35 9.47
C GLU A 133 7.72 -14.61 8.78
N LEU A 134 7.43 -13.77 7.79
CA LEU A 134 8.46 -13.18 6.93
C LEU A 134 9.00 -11.83 7.40
N ILE A 135 8.27 -11.13 8.28
CA ILE A 135 8.66 -9.81 8.77
C ILE A 135 9.03 -9.89 10.24
N ASP A 136 10.28 -9.54 10.55
CA ASP A 136 10.66 -9.25 11.93
C ASP A 136 10.25 -7.81 12.27
N PHE A 137 9.10 -7.68 12.94
CA PHE A 137 8.57 -6.39 13.34
C PHE A 137 9.45 -5.66 14.35
N ASP A 138 10.20 -6.39 15.17
CA ASP A 138 11.11 -5.79 16.14
C ASP A 138 12.30 -5.13 15.44
N SER A 139 12.80 -5.77 14.38
CA SER A 139 13.79 -5.22 13.46
C SER A 139 13.23 -4.01 12.70
N ALA A 140 12.06 -4.13 12.08
CA ALA A 140 11.42 -3.04 11.33
C ALA A 140 11.20 -1.77 12.21
N ARG A 141 10.70 -1.95 13.44
CA ARG A 141 10.49 -0.85 14.40
C ARG A 141 11.79 -0.15 14.82
N ARG A 142 12.93 -0.85 14.79
CA ARG A 142 14.26 -0.35 15.20
C ARG A 142 15.15 0.02 14.01
N CYS A 143 14.61 0.09 12.79
CA CYS A 143 15.34 0.53 11.61
C CYS A 143 15.68 2.03 11.71
N ASP A 144 16.96 2.36 11.77
CA ASP A 144 17.45 3.75 11.85
C ASP A 144 17.75 4.34 10.46
N GLN A 145 17.66 3.53 9.41
CA GLN A 145 17.95 3.94 8.03
C GLN A 145 16.75 4.53 7.29
N VAL A 146 15.53 4.12 7.65
CA VAL A 146 14.29 4.52 6.96
C VAL A 146 13.17 4.73 7.97
N LYS A 147 12.47 5.85 7.87
CA LYS A 147 11.25 6.16 8.63
C LYS A 147 10.02 5.51 7.98
N LEU A 148 9.14 4.89 8.76
CA LEU A 148 7.90 4.27 8.26
C LEU A 148 6.64 5.01 8.71
N PHE A 149 5.72 5.17 7.77
CA PHE A 149 4.38 5.72 7.98
C PHE A 149 3.34 4.83 7.29
N ILE A 150 2.49 4.16 8.06
CA ILE A 150 1.49 3.22 7.53
C ILE A 150 0.09 3.76 7.75
N SER A 151 -0.68 3.91 6.66
CA SER A 151 -2.04 4.45 6.73
C SER A 151 -3.09 3.35 6.89
N ALA A 152 -4.05 3.55 7.79
CA ALA A 152 -5.29 2.77 7.87
C ALA A 152 -6.50 3.69 8.05
N THR A 153 -7.69 3.23 7.68
CA THR A 153 -8.93 3.99 7.79
C THR A 153 -9.67 3.59 9.06
N ASN A 154 -9.89 4.55 9.97
CA ASN A 154 -10.72 4.34 11.16
C ASN A 154 -12.19 4.16 10.74
N VAL A 155 -12.78 3.01 11.04
CA VAL A 155 -14.13 2.65 10.57
C VAL A 155 -15.22 3.54 11.18
N HIS A 156 -15.07 3.94 12.45
CA HIS A 156 -16.07 4.75 13.15
C HIS A 156 -16.12 6.20 12.64
N THR A 157 -14.98 6.76 12.25
CA THR A 157 -14.86 8.19 11.92
C THR A 157 -14.64 8.48 10.45
N GLY A 158 -14.26 7.46 9.66
CA GLY A 158 -13.86 7.62 8.26
C GLY A 158 -12.61 8.48 8.08
N ARG A 159 -11.77 8.61 9.12
CA ARG A 159 -10.52 9.39 9.08
C ARG A 159 -9.31 8.47 8.96
N VAL A 160 -8.25 8.98 8.34
CA VAL A 160 -6.96 8.30 8.28
C VAL A 160 -6.29 8.31 9.67
N ARG A 161 -5.76 7.16 10.10
CA ARG A 161 -4.73 7.05 11.13
C ARG A 161 -3.43 6.65 10.45
N VAL A 162 -2.38 7.44 10.66
CA VAL A 162 -1.03 7.09 10.23
C VAL A 162 -0.28 6.54 11.44
N PHE A 163 0.03 5.25 11.38
CA PHE A 163 0.87 4.57 12.36
C PHE A 163 2.33 4.85 12.04
N ARG A 164 3.08 5.27 13.06
CA ARG A 164 4.51 5.53 12.96
C ARG A 164 5.30 4.25 13.10
N GLN A 165 6.57 4.32 12.73
CA GLN A 165 7.47 3.19 12.73
C GLN A 165 7.47 2.37 14.03
N THR A 166 7.41 3.00 15.20
CA THR A 166 7.41 2.31 16.50
C THR A 166 6.10 1.55 16.80
N GLU A 167 5.01 1.87 16.10
CA GLU A 167 3.70 1.23 16.27
C GLU A 167 3.52 0.04 15.31
N ILE A 168 4.42 -0.18 14.36
CA ILE A 168 4.22 -1.17 13.30
C ILE A 168 4.22 -2.58 13.86
N THR A 169 3.13 -3.30 13.62
CA THR A 169 2.88 -4.69 14.00
C THR A 169 2.18 -5.40 12.85
N ALA A 170 2.03 -6.74 12.96
CA ALA A 170 1.24 -7.51 12.01
C ALA A 170 -0.20 -6.96 11.89
N ASP A 171 -0.81 -6.58 13.02
CA ASP A 171 -2.18 -6.05 13.02
C ASP A 171 -2.26 -4.68 12.34
N VAL A 172 -1.26 -3.81 12.48
CA VAL A 172 -1.20 -2.54 11.72
C VAL A 172 -1.13 -2.79 10.21
N LEU A 173 -0.31 -3.74 9.77
CA LEU A 173 -0.23 -4.09 8.35
C LEU A 173 -1.53 -4.72 7.85
N MET A 174 -2.14 -5.58 8.66
CA MET A 174 -3.42 -6.19 8.32
C MET A 174 -4.55 -5.15 8.26
N ALA A 175 -4.60 -4.21 9.19
CA ALA A 175 -5.51 -3.07 9.15
C ALA A 175 -5.34 -2.26 7.87
N SER A 176 -4.09 -1.94 7.51
CA SER A 176 -3.77 -1.17 6.29
C SER A 176 -4.18 -1.88 5.00
N ALA A 177 -4.30 -3.21 5.01
CA ALA A 177 -4.70 -4.05 3.87
C ALA A 177 -6.10 -4.71 4.02
N CYS A 178 -6.92 -4.23 4.97
CA CYS A 178 -8.20 -4.86 5.30
C CYS A 178 -9.33 -4.40 4.38
N LEU A 179 -9.62 -5.18 3.33
CA LEU A 179 -10.79 -4.97 2.46
C LEU A 179 -12.10 -5.40 3.17
N PRO A 180 -13.09 -4.49 3.35
CA PRO A 180 -14.21 -4.68 4.27
C PRO A 180 -15.21 -5.78 3.89
N LEU A 181 -15.29 -6.16 2.62
CA LEU A 181 -16.16 -7.25 2.15
C LEU A 181 -15.45 -8.62 2.12
N VAL A 182 -14.15 -8.65 2.40
CA VAL A 182 -13.32 -9.86 2.32
C VAL A 182 -12.79 -10.25 3.70
N PHE A 183 -12.44 -9.27 4.52
CA PHE A 183 -11.84 -9.48 5.85
C PHE A 183 -12.66 -8.76 6.92
N GLN A 184 -12.68 -9.35 8.12
CA GLN A 184 -13.19 -8.66 9.31
C GLN A 184 -12.30 -7.46 9.62
N ALA A 185 -12.88 -6.40 10.20
CA ALA A 185 -12.12 -5.22 10.59
C ALA A 185 -11.05 -5.60 11.62
N VAL A 186 -9.87 -5.01 11.49
CA VAL A 186 -8.78 -5.25 12.45
C VAL A 186 -8.89 -4.23 13.57
N GLU A 187 -9.02 -4.71 14.81
CA GLU A 187 -9.09 -3.85 15.98
C GLU A 187 -7.71 -3.58 16.55
N ILE A 188 -7.37 -2.29 16.70
CA ILE A 188 -6.14 -1.84 17.34
C ILE A 188 -6.55 -0.81 18.39
N ASP A 189 -6.19 -1.07 19.65
CA ASP A 189 -6.61 -0.24 20.80
C ASP A 189 -8.15 -0.10 20.92
N ASN A 190 -8.90 -1.18 20.65
CA ASN A 190 -10.38 -1.21 20.60
C ASN A 190 -10.99 -0.30 19.52
N VAL A 191 -10.22 0.09 18.51
CA VAL A 191 -10.71 0.84 17.36
C VAL A 191 -10.63 -0.03 16.11
N PRO A 192 -11.73 -0.24 15.39
CA PRO A 192 -11.73 -1.01 14.15
C PRO A 192 -11.16 -0.19 12.99
N TYR A 193 -10.33 -0.84 12.19
CA TYR A 193 -9.70 -0.28 10.99
C TYR A 193 -9.98 -1.10 9.74
N TRP A 194 -10.11 -0.38 8.63
CA TRP A 194 -10.09 -0.90 7.26
C TRP A 194 -8.88 -0.37 6.50
N ASP A 195 -8.70 -0.86 5.27
CA ASP A 195 -7.62 -0.47 4.37
C ASP A 195 -7.41 1.06 4.32
N GLY A 196 -6.15 1.50 4.38
CA GLY A 196 -5.83 2.93 4.32
C GLY A 196 -6.19 3.58 2.98
N GLY A 197 -6.39 2.74 1.95
CA GLY A 197 -6.82 3.06 0.59
C GLY A 197 -7.93 4.11 0.52
N TYR A 198 -8.89 4.02 1.44
CA TYR A 198 -10.08 4.88 1.46
C TYR A 198 -9.81 6.32 1.90
N THR A 199 -8.77 6.57 2.70
CA THR A 199 -8.56 7.89 3.35
C THR A 199 -7.14 8.44 3.24
N GLY A 200 -6.14 7.63 2.94
CA GLY A 200 -4.76 8.08 2.68
C GLY A 200 -3.99 7.02 1.88
N ASN A 201 -3.91 7.19 0.56
CA ASN A 201 -3.38 6.18 -0.36
C ASN A 201 -2.40 6.71 -1.43
N PRO A 202 -1.12 6.85 -1.09
CA PRO A 202 -0.59 6.93 0.28
C PRO A 202 -0.78 8.34 0.86
N ALA A 203 -0.74 8.49 2.18
CA ALA A 203 -0.70 9.79 2.83
C ALA A 203 0.66 10.46 2.60
N LEU A 204 0.73 11.69 2.07
CA LEU A 204 2.02 12.37 1.84
C LEU A 204 2.44 13.21 3.04
N PHE A 205 1.47 13.74 3.79
CA PHE A 205 1.74 14.67 4.88
C PHE A 205 2.79 14.25 5.93
N PRO A 206 2.93 12.97 6.32
CA PRO A 206 3.98 12.58 7.26
C PRO A 206 5.38 12.80 6.70
N LEU A 207 5.55 12.67 5.38
CA LEU A 207 6.83 12.85 4.69
C LEU A 207 7.24 14.32 4.67
N PHE A 208 6.29 15.27 4.62
CA PHE A 208 6.62 16.70 4.69
C PHE A 208 6.96 17.16 6.11
N TYR A 209 6.32 16.57 7.12
CA TYR A 209 6.45 17.04 8.51
C TYR A 209 7.53 16.32 9.31
N GLU A 210 7.82 15.06 8.98
CA GLU A 210 8.69 14.20 9.78
C GLU A 210 9.98 13.79 9.03
N CYS A 211 10.15 14.16 7.76
CA CYS A 211 11.38 13.96 6.99
C CYS A 211 12.07 15.29 6.62
N THR A 212 13.37 15.21 6.31
CA THR A 212 14.22 16.36 5.94
C THR A 212 14.32 16.56 4.43
N SER A 213 14.16 15.50 3.65
CA SER A 213 14.16 15.54 2.19
C SER A 213 12.83 16.08 1.67
N ASN A 214 12.91 16.99 0.70
CA ASN A 214 11.72 17.58 0.06
C ASN A 214 11.27 16.78 -1.16
N ASP A 215 12.18 15.98 -1.73
CA ASP A 215 11.87 15.15 -2.89
C ASP A 215 11.02 13.95 -2.48
N ILE A 216 9.80 13.87 -3.01
CA ILE A 216 8.91 12.72 -2.86
C ILE A 216 8.71 12.02 -4.20
N VAL A 217 9.01 10.73 -4.23
CA VAL A 217 8.69 9.85 -5.36
C VAL A 217 7.44 9.06 -5.04
N ILE A 218 6.38 9.26 -5.82
CA ILE A 218 5.12 8.55 -5.67
C ILE A 218 5.12 7.35 -6.61
N VAL A 219 5.01 6.14 -6.05
CA VAL A 219 4.84 4.91 -6.82
C VAL A 219 3.34 4.63 -6.95
N GLN A 220 2.78 4.98 -8.09
CA GLN A 220 1.36 4.78 -8.40
C GLN A 220 1.15 3.48 -9.18
N ILE A 221 0.29 2.63 -8.66
CA ILE A 221 -0.03 1.31 -9.24
C ILE A 221 -1.50 1.17 -9.62
N ASN A 222 -2.34 2.14 -9.23
CA ASN A 222 -3.77 2.14 -9.51
C ASN A 222 -4.11 3.06 -10.70
N PRO A 223 -4.87 2.61 -11.71
CA PRO A 223 -5.19 3.44 -12.88
C PRO A 223 -5.97 4.73 -12.53
N GLN A 224 -5.43 5.88 -12.94
CA GLN A 224 -6.13 7.17 -12.79
C GLN A 224 -7.11 7.43 -13.93
N LYS A 225 -6.74 7.03 -15.15
CA LYS A 225 -7.47 7.32 -16.37
C LYS A 225 -7.80 6.02 -17.10
N ILE A 226 -9.02 5.95 -17.61
CA ILE A 226 -9.48 4.89 -18.51
C ILE A 226 -10.05 5.55 -19.77
N ASN A 227 -9.91 4.90 -20.92
CA ASN A 227 -10.35 5.42 -22.23
C ASN A 227 -11.71 4.85 -22.68
N TYR A 228 -12.46 4.25 -21.76
CA TYR A 228 -13.77 3.66 -22.02
C TYR A 228 -14.71 3.91 -20.83
N THR A 229 -16.02 3.75 -21.04
CA THR A 229 -17.01 3.84 -19.97
C THR A 229 -17.38 2.43 -19.48
N PRO A 230 -17.21 2.11 -18.19
CA PRO A 230 -17.65 0.85 -17.59
C PRO A 230 -19.13 0.59 -17.84
N ARG A 231 -19.50 -0.64 -18.22
CA ARG A 231 -20.91 -1.00 -18.48
C ARG A 231 -21.40 -2.17 -17.65
N SER A 232 -20.52 -3.11 -17.29
CA SER A 232 -20.88 -4.20 -16.39
C SER A 232 -20.81 -3.76 -14.93
N ALA A 233 -21.60 -4.39 -14.05
CA ALA A 233 -21.58 -4.12 -12.62
C ALA A 233 -20.18 -4.27 -12.01
N ARG A 234 -19.40 -5.25 -12.49
CA ARG A 234 -18.03 -5.52 -12.05
C ARG A 234 -17.06 -4.42 -12.47
N GLU A 235 -17.10 -3.99 -13.73
CA GLU A 235 -16.26 -2.87 -14.19
C GLU A 235 -16.63 -1.57 -13.47
N ILE A 236 -17.92 -1.33 -13.20
CA ILE A 236 -18.37 -0.16 -12.46
C ILE A 236 -17.79 -0.17 -11.04
N LEU A 237 -17.84 -1.30 -10.35
CA LEU A 237 -17.29 -1.41 -8.98
C LEU A 237 -15.77 -1.34 -8.95
N ASN A 238 -15.08 -1.97 -9.90
CA ASN A 238 -13.64 -1.79 -10.06
C ASN A 238 -13.30 -0.32 -10.26
N ARG A 239 -14.05 0.39 -11.13
CA ARG A 239 -13.83 1.82 -11.36
C ARG A 239 -14.15 2.67 -10.13
N LEU A 240 -15.19 2.33 -9.36
CA LEU A 240 -15.48 3.00 -8.09
C LEU A 240 -14.33 2.83 -7.09
N ASN A 241 -13.75 1.63 -7.00
CA ASN A 241 -12.56 1.38 -6.17
C ASN A 241 -11.35 2.18 -6.66
N GLU A 242 -11.07 2.19 -7.97
CA GLU A 242 -10.00 2.99 -8.58
C GLU A 242 -10.14 4.48 -8.25
N ILE A 243 -11.34 5.04 -8.41
CA ILE A 243 -11.61 6.45 -8.12
C ILE A 243 -11.43 6.73 -6.63
N THR A 244 -12.02 5.89 -5.76
CA THR A 244 -11.97 6.09 -4.30
C THR A 244 -10.54 6.03 -3.79
N PHE A 245 -9.75 5.04 -4.24
CA PHE A 245 -8.36 4.88 -3.85
C PHE A 245 -7.41 5.93 -4.44
N ASN A 246 -7.81 6.66 -5.48
CA ASN A 246 -7.05 7.81 -5.98
C ASN A 246 -7.52 9.15 -5.39
N ALA A 247 -8.71 9.21 -4.78
CA ALA A 247 -9.31 10.48 -4.35
C ALA A 247 -8.47 11.22 -3.31
N SER A 248 -7.88 10.49 -2.35
CA SER A 248 -7.06 11.05 -1.27
C SER A 248 -5.79 11.73 -1.81
N ILE A 249 -4.98 10.99 -2.57
CA ILE A 249 -3.75 11.52 -3.18
C ILE A 249 -4.03 12.68 -4.14
N GLN A 250 -5.11 12.62 -4.93
CA GLN A 250 -5.52 13.71 -5.82
C GLN A 250 -5.94 14.97 -5.07
N ARG A 251 -6.44 14.85 -3.82
CA ARG A 251 -6.75 16.00 -2.98
C ARG A 251 -5.48 16.60 -2.37
N GLU A 252 -4.53 15.77 -1.93
CA GLU A 252 -3.24 16.25 -1.42
C GLU A 252 -2.45 16.98 -2.52
N LEU A 253 -2.32 16.40 -3.72
CA LEU A 253 -1.63 17.04 -4.85
C LEU A 253 -2.25 18.39 -5.24
N ARG A 254 -3.59 18.50 -5.25
CA ARG A 254 -4.27 19.79 -5.49
C ARG A 254 -4.02 20.82 -4.39
N SER A 255 -3.82 20.36 -3.15
CA SER A 255 -3.50 21.25 -2.03
C SER A 255 -2.06 21.75 -2.12
N ILE A 256 -1.13 20.89 -2.53
CA ILE A 256 0.27 21.25 -2.81
C ILE A 256 0.32 22.25 -3.96
N GLU A 257 -0.32 21.96 -5.10
CA GLU A 257 -0.41 22.88 -6.24
C GLU A 257 -1.01 24.24 -5.85
N PHE A 258 -2.01 24.24 -4.96
CA PHE A 258 -2.59 25.48 -4.45
C PHE A 258 -1.60 26.32 -3.64
N VAL A 259 -0.78 25.69 -2.79
CA VAL A 259 0.27 26.36 -2.02
C VAL A 259 1.39 26.86 -2.94
N ASP A 260 1.85 26.03 -3.87
CA ASP A 260 2.88 26.39 -4.85
C ASP A 260 2.47 27.64 -5.65
N ARG A 261 1.22 27.68 -6.12
CA ARG A 261 0.70 28.86 -6.83
C ARG A 261 0.67 30.11 -5.95
N LEU A 262 0.40 29.98 -4.66
CA LEU A 262 0.42 31.14 -3.74
C LEU A 262 1.85 31.62 -3.48
N LEU A 263 2.82 30.71 -3.42
CA LEU A 263 4.25 31.03 -3.34
C LEU A 263 4.74 31.75 -4.60
N GLU A 264 4.41 31.23 -5.78
CA GLU A 264 4.72 31.88 -7.06
C GLU A 264 4.14 33.30 -7.15
N GLN A 265 2.94 33.50 -6.60
CA GLN A 265 2.27 34.80 -6.53
C GLN A 265 2.78 35.71 -5.40
N HIS A 266 3.77 35.28 -4.62
CA HIS A 266 4.34 36.02 -3.48
C HIS A 266 3.28 36.38 -2.42
N ARG A 267 2.26 35.52 -2.28
CA ARG A 267 1.16 35.67 -1.30
C ARG A 267 1.41 34.90 0.00
N LEU A 268 2.43 34.04 -0.01
CA LEU A 268 2.93 33.30 1.15
C LEU A 268 4.43 33.55 1.29
N ASP A 269 4.92 33.47 2.52
CA ASP A 269 6.35 33.59 2.84
C ASP A 269 7.10 32.31 2.40
N PRO A 270 8.04 32.40 1.44
CA PRO A 270 8.81 31.25 1.00
C PRO A 270 9.64 30.60 2.12
N GLU A 271 10.13 31.37 3.09
CA GLU A 271 10.97 30.82 4.18
C GLU A 271 10.17 29.89 5.12
N HIS A 272 8.86 30.10 5.19
CA HIS A 272 7.96 29.31 6.04
C HIS A 272 7.30 28.15 5.27
N TYR A 273 7.08 28.28 3.96
CA TYR A 273 6.24 27.36 3.18
C TYR A 273 6.96 26.63 2.04
N SER A 274 8.20 27.00 1.68
CA SER A 274 9.00 26.33 0.64
C SER A 274 10.00 25.30 1.21
N LYS A 275 9.81 24.89 2.48
CA LYS A 275 10.75 24.00 3.14
C LYS A 275 10.72 22.59 2.60
#